data_AF-A0A166TQL0-F1
#
_entry.id   AF-A0A166TQL0-F1
#
_cell.length_a   1.000
_cell.length_b   1.000
_cell.length_c   1.000
_cell.angle_alpha   90.00
_cell.angle_beta   90.00
_cell.angle_gamma   90.00
#
_symmetry.space_group_name_H-M   'P 1'
#
loop_
_entity.id
_entity.type
_entity.pdbx_description
1 polymer ?
#
loop_
_entity_poly.entity_id
_entity_poly.type
_entity_poly.pdbx_seq_one_letter_code
_entity_poly.pdbx_strand_id
1 'polypeptide(L)'
;MSSPSPTSTAFDIAESPPPSVITDTASPLASVTSSGHYALDDLMVFKVEGTLFRFDRRLLDQETDTIPRGVGSKEDPIELEHRIKAADFEILLDFLKLGTRHGKQPLTVSDWTSIIAVCSILGMQRVQNIACETLSNQQKALLDQQKALLDQQKILLEQQKAFLEQQKALLNISTAGAGFDRATCGLYFLIREKGTNNYLATHCGCNTEGLQLQLWPRDQGIWQIFFIDNSGALHHAASGLAVDIIDDVPVLRRRRPVSSRPNPWSRPLPEFSFVNSQIRVKFLSYPSLPGCTDDLYPDDSWATKNFVLATHTEKGFHMHPISDFSPWIPAAMVGSFEYKAEGNHEKQWRVLVEERMGDVGGERTSWEIVPATRS
;
A
#
# COMPACT_ATOMS: atom_id res chain seq x y z
N MET A 1 -50.46 36.20 3.52
CA MET A 1 -50.56 37.54 2.91
C MET A 1 -49.14 38.05 2.74
N SER A 2 -48.66 38.62 1.64
CA SER A 2 -49.09 38.71 0.25
C SER A 2 -47.94 39.45 -0.45
N SER A 3 -47.52 38.98 -1.62
CA SER A 3 -46.73 39.74 -2.62
C SER A 3 -47.50 41.02 -3.06
N PRO A 4 -46.98 41.95 -3.91
CA PRO A 4 -45.88 41.74 -4.88
C PRO A 4 -44.94 42.93 -5.17
N SER A 5 -44.08 42.71 -6.17
CA SER A 5 -43.29 43.68 -6.94
C SER A 5 -44.14 44.78 -7.61
N PRO A 6 -43.47 45.75 -8.27
CA PRO A 6 -43.98 46.25 -9.55
C PRO A 6 -42.97 46.18 -10.71
N THR A 7 -43.54 46.14 -11.92
CA THR A 7 -42.90 46.11 -13.25
C THR A 7 -43.20 47.41 -13.98
N SER A 8 -42.35 47.85 -14.93
CA SER A 8 -42.80 48.63 -16.11
C SER A 8 -41.79 48.46 -17.27
N THR A 9 -42.20 48.03 -18.48
CA THR A 9 -42.95 48.77 -19.53
C THR A 9 -42.00 49.71 -20.30
N ALA A 10 -41.41 49.36 -21.45
CA ALA A 10 -41.98 48.99 -22.78
C ALA A 10 -42.55 50.19 -23.57
N PHE A 11 -42.15 50.34 -24.84
CA PHE A 11 -42.97 50.87 -25.94
C PHE A 11 -42.35 50.58 -27.32
N ASP A 12 -43.17 50.05 -28.23
CA ASP A 12 -42.94 49.98 -29.68
C ASP A 12 -43.15 51.35 -30.36
N ILE A 13 -42.75 51.48 -31.62
CA ILE A 13 -43.53 52.11 -32.71
C ILE A 13 -42.92 51.72 -34.07
N ALA A 14 -43.79 51.49 -35.06
CA ALA A 14 -43.44 51.32 -36.48
C ALA A 14 -44.43 52.10 -37.35
N GLU A 15 -43.99 52.75 -38.43
CA GLU A 15 -44.85 53.08 -39.60
C GLU A 15 -44.08 53.56 -40.86
N SER A 16 -44.04 52.68 -41.87
CA SER A 16 -44.34 52.81 -43.32
C SER A 16 -44.09 54.05 -44.24
N PRO A 17 -43.88 53.81 -45.56
CA PRO A 17 -43.62 54.80 -46.63
C PRO A 17 -44.85 55.08 -47.54
N PRO A 18 -44.78 56.06 -48.47
CA PRO A 18 -44.42 55.81 -49.90
C PRO A 18 -43.61 57.03 -50.48
N PRO A 19 -43.46 57.31 -51.81
CA PRO A 19 -43.87 56.61 -53.05
C PRO A 19 -42.71 56.43 -54.09
N SER A 20 -43.00 56.52 -55.40
CA SER A 20 -42.18 56.04 -56.55
C SER A 20 -42.31 56.94 -57.81
N VAL A 21 -41.31 56.91 -58.71
CA VAL A 21 -41.38 57.21 -60.18
C VAL A 21 -40.25 56.38 -60.84
N ILE A 22 -40.47 55.31 -61.63
CA ILE A 22 -40.81 55.23 -63.09
C ILE A 22 -39.64 55.81 -63.94
N THR A 23 -39.01 55.20 -64.96
CA THR A 23 -39.33 54.14 -65.95
C THR A 23 -38.04 53.60 -66.62
N ASP A 24 -38.09 52.38 -67.21
CA ASP A 24 -37.48 51.95 -68.50
C ASP A 24 -35.97 52.09 -68.84
N THR A 25 -35.37 51.34 -69.78
CA THR A 25 -35.60 49.97 -70.34
C THR A 25 -34.37 49.61 -71.22
N ALA A 26 -34.09 48.31 -71.38
CA ALA A 26 -33.19 47.67 -72.37
C ALA A 26 -31.66 47.83 -72.27
N SER A 27 -30.98 46.68 -72.18
CA SER A 27 -29.55 46.51 -72.51
C SER A 27 -29.31 46.55 -74.01
N PRO A 28 -28.06 46.85 -74.43
CA PRO A 28 -27.34 45.89 -75.27
C PRO A 28 -25.89 45.64 -74.79
N LEU A 29 -25.24 44.66 -75.44
CA LEU A 29 -23.98 44.02 -75.02
C LEU A 29 -22.72 44.91 -74.98
N ALA A 30 -21.78 44.44 -74.16
CA ALA A 30 -20.32 44.54 -74.29
C ALA A 30 -19.60 45.86 -73.90
N SER A 31 -19.00 45.84 -72.71
CA SER A 31 -17.56 46.07 -72.56
C SER A 31 -17.04 45.32 -71.34
N VAL A 32 -16.10 44.39 -71.54
CA VAL A 32 -15.51 43.58 -70.46
C VAL A 32 -14.51 44.44 -69.69
N THR A 33 -14.80 44.72 -68.43
CA THR A 33 -13.85 45.31 -67.46
C THR A 33 -13.40 44.25 -66.46
N SER A 34 -12.45 43.41 -66.88
CA SER A 34 -11.77 42.47 -65.98
C SER A 34 -10.74 43.22 -65.13
N SER A 35 -11.01 43.35 -63.83
CA SER A 35 -10.03 43.83 -62.84
C SER A 35 -8.86 42.84 -62.69
N GLY A 36 -7.69 43.33 -62.26
CA GLY A 36 -6.44 42.57 -62.12
C GLY A 36 -6.42 41.48 -61.03
N HIS A 37 -7.58 41.04 -60.56
CA HIS A 37 -7.77 40.02 -59.52
C HIS A 37 -8.84 38.98 -59.90
N TYR A 38 -8.97 38.64 -61.18
CA TYR A 38 -9.85 37.56 -61.63
C TYR A 38 -9.23 36.18 -61.37
N ALA A 39 -9.27 35.75 -60.11
CA ALA A 39 -8.96 34.39 -59.71
C ALA A 39 -10.27 33.59 -59.59
N LEU A 40 -10.65 32.90 -60.67
CA LEU A 40 -11.49 31.71 -60.52
C LEU A 40 -10.59 30.62 -59.92
N ASP A 41 -11.01 29.94 -58.86
CA ASP A 41 -10.19 28.92 -58.22
C ASP A 41 -9.81 27.81 -59.23
N ASP A 42 -8.52 27.45 -59.34
CA ASP A 42 -7.98 26.37 -60.17
C ASP A 42 -8.31 24.97 -59.58
N LEU A 43 -9.59 24.78 -59.24
CA LEU A 43 -10.13 23.54 -58.67
C LEU A 43 -10.28 22.47 -59.75
N MET A 44 -9.26 21.61 -59.88
CA MET A 44 -9.30 20.47 -60.78
C MET A 44 -10.05 19.28 -60.17
N VAL A 45 -10.59 18.44 -61.05
CA VAL A 45 -11.25 17.18 -60.73
C VAL A 45 -10.26 16.02 -60.88
N PHE A 46 -10.04 15.30 -59.80
CA PHE A 46 -9.23 14.09 -59.73
C PHE A 46 -10.12 12.86 -59.56
N LYS A 47 -9.73 11.72 -60.11
CA LYS A 47 -10.45 10.45 -60.00
C LYS A 47 -9.58 9.39 -59.33
N VAL A 48 -10.06 8.84 -58.22
CA VAL A 48 -9.36 7.83 -57.39
C VAL A 48 -10.37 6.74 -57.01
N GLU A 49 -10.10 5.47 -57.35
CA GLU A 49 -11.03 4.34 -57.19
C GLU A 49 -12.48 4.62 -57.69
N GLY A 50 -12.62 5.41 -58.75
CA GLY A 50 -13.93 5.83 -59.28
C GLY A 50 -14.63 6.97 -58.53
N THR A 51 -14.09 7.40 -57.39
CA THR A 51 -14.54 8.59 -56.65
C THR A 51 -13.93 9.86 -57.25
N LEU A 52 -14.74 10.92 -57.39
CA LEU A 52 -14.30 12.22 -57.90
C LEU A 52 -14.02 13.21 -56.77
N PHE A 53 -12.81 13.76 -56.75
CA PHE A 53 -12.35 14.76 -55.79
C PHE A 53 -12.15 16.11 -56.49
N ARG A 54 -12.63 17.20 -55.91
CA ARG A 54 -12.40 18.57 -56.43
C ARG A 54 -11.50 19.33 -55.46
N PHE A 55 -10.28 19.65 -55.88
CA PHE A 55 -9.25 20.20 -55.00
C PHE A 55 -8.38 21.25 -55.70
N ASP A 56 -7.76 22.14 -54.92
CA ASP A 56 -6.82 23.13 -55.44
C ASP A 56 -5.53 22.42 -55.85
N ARG A 57 -5.29 22.36 -57.16
CA ARG A 57 -4.11 21.71 -57.72
C ARG A 57 -2.81 22.33 -57.23
N ARG A 58 -2.79 23.63 -56.90
CA ARG A 58 -1.57 24.35 -56.49
C ARG A 58 -0.96 23.79 -55.20
N LEU A 59 -1.77 23.22 -54.31
CA LEU A 59 -1.32 22.58 -53.08
C LEU A 59 -0.70 21.18 -53.33
N LEU A 60 -1.05 20.53 -54.44
CA LEU A 60 -0.49 19.24 -54.85
C LEU A 60 0.79 19.45 -55.69
N ASP A 61 0.76 20.38 -56.64
CA ASP A 61 1.90 20.75 -57.49
C ASP A 61 3.05 21.39 -56.65
N GLN A 62 2.78 21.92 -55.46
CA GLN A 62 3.82 22.35 -54.49
C GLN A 62 4.63 21.19 -53.89
N GLU A 63 4.05 19.99 -53.82
CA GLU A 63 4.66 18.82 -53.19
C GLU A 63 5.15 17.77 -54.19
N THR A 64 4.68 17.81 -55.45
CA THR A 64 5.10 16.86 -56.49
C THR A 64 4.86 17.32 -57.93
N ASP A 65 5.77 16.94 -58.83
CA ASP A 65 5.63 17.04 -60.29
C ASP A 65 5.06 15.77 -60.95
N THR A 66 4.77 14.70 -60.19
CA THR A 66 4.37 13.39 -60.76
C THR A 66 2.93 13.36 -61.28
N ILE A 67 2.08 14.31 -60.87
CA ILE A 67 0.65 14.33 -61.21
C ILE A 67 0.48 14.79 -62.67
N PRO A 68 -0.19 13.99 -63.53
CA PRO A 68 -0.39 14.32 -64.94
C PRO A 68 -0.94 15.73 -65.17
N ARG A 69 -0.41 16.40 -66.20
CA ARG A 69 -0.95 17.68 -66.69
C ARG A 69 -2.08 17.38 -67.68
N GLY A 70 -3.31 17.73 -67.30
CA GLY A 70 -4.53 17.49 -68.07
C GLY A 70 -5.57 18.57 -67.78
N VAL A 71 -6.71 18.54 -68.49
CA VAL A 71 -7.75 19.58 -68.39
C VAL A 71 -8.43 19.57 -67.02
N GLY A 72 -8.59 18.39 -66.41
CA GLY A 72 -9.08 18.25 -65.03
C GLY A 72 -10.52 18.72 -64.84
N SER A 73 -11.36 18.56 -65.86
CA SER A 73 -12.78 18.91 -65.80
C SER A 73 -13.63 17.72 -65.31
N LYS A 74 -14.96 17.87 -65.24
CA LYS A 74 -15.84 16.75 -64.88
C LYS A 74 -15.95 15.71 -66.01
N GLU A 75 -15.73 16.16 -67.23
CA GLU A 75 -15.81 15.40 -68.48
C GLU A 75 -14.48 14.69 -68.79
N ASP A 76 -13.35 15.26 -68.34
CA ASP A 76 -11.99 14.71 -68.45
C ASP A 76 -11.21 14.89 -67.12
N PRO A 77 -11.49 14.04 -66.11
CA PRO A 77 -10.85 14.12 -64.79
C PRO A 77 -9.45 13.50 -64.79
N ILE A 78 -8.55 14.04 -63.96
CA ILE A 78 -7.20 13.50 -63.81
C ILE A 78 -7.26 12.19 -63.02
N GLU A 79 -7.08 11.06 -63.70
CA GLU A 79 -6.98 9.74 -63.05
C GLU A 79 -5.63 9.61 -62.32
N LEU A 80 -5.68 9.29 -61.02
CA LEU A 80 -4.48 8.98 -60.23
C LEU A 80 -4.24 7.46 -60.19
N GLU A 81 -3.03 7.06 -59.79
CA GLU A 81 -2.63 5.65 -59.81
C GLU A 81 -3.57 4.76 -58.98
N HIS A 82 -4.01 3.65 -59.57
CA HIS A 82 -4.93 2.63 -59.02
C HIS A 82 -4.50 1.98 -57.68
N ARG A 83 -3.35 2.36 -57.14
CA ARG A 83 -2.83 1.91 -55.84
C ARG A 83 -3.20 2.84 -54.68
N ILE A 84 -3.63 4.06 -55.00
CA ILE A 84 -4.11 5.05 -54.03
C ILE A 84 -5.57 4.75 -53.73
N LYS A 85 -5.92 4.56 -52.46
CA LYS A 85 -7.33 4.42 -52.06
C LYS A 85 -8.01 5.78 -51.96
N ALA A 86 -9.30 5.84 -52.28
CA ALA A 86 -10.07 7.08 -52.18
C ALA A 86 -10.05 7.66 -50.76
N ALA A 87 -10.19 6.81 -49.73
CA ALA A 87 -10.13 7.22 -48.33
C ALA A 87 -8.73 7.73 -47.91
N ASP A 88 -7.66 7.08 -48.36
CA ASP A 88 -6.29 7.49 -48.02
C ASP A 88 -5.93 8.83 -48.71
N PHE A 89 -6.44 9.06 -49.92
CA PHE A 89 -6.32 10.32 -50.64
C PHE A 89 -7.09 11.46 -49.93
N GLU A 90 -8.32 11.20 -49.46
CA GLU A 90 -9.10 12.17 -48.68
C GLU A 90 -8.35 12.65 -47.43
N ILE A 91 -7.66 11.75 -46.72
CA ILE A 91 -6.81 12.07 -45.56
C ILE A 91 -5.67 13.03 -45.94
N LEU A 92 -5.02 12.78 -47.09
CA LEU A 92 -3.96 13.66 -47.59
C LEU A 92 -4.50 15.05 -47.95
N LEU A 93 -5.66 15.14 -48.61
CA LEU A 93 -6.29 16.42 -48.96
C LEU A 93 -6.68 17.22 -47.71
N ASP A 94 -7.25 16.56 -46.71
CA ASP A 94 -7.55 17.12 -45.39
C ASP A 94 -6.28 17.68 -44.73
N PHE A 95 -5.19 16.90 -44.68
CA PHE A 95 -3.92 17.35 -44.13
C PHE A 95 -3.33 18.55 -44.89
N LEU A 96 -3.28 18.51 -46.22
CA LEU A 96 -2.72 19.60 -47.04
C LEU A 96 -3.51 20.91 -46.89
N LYS A 97 -4.83 20.83 -46.69
CA LYS A 97 -5.71 22.00 -46.59
C LYS A 97 -5.89 22.53 -45.16
N LEU A 98 -5.89 21.65 -44.16
CA LEU A 98 -6.30 21.97 -42.78
C LEU A 98 -5.24 21.60 -41.71
N GLY A 99 -4.20 20.85 -42.08
CA GLY A 99 -3.24 20.25 -41.13
C GLY A 99 -3.85 19.19 -40.20
N THR A 100 -5.12 18.85 -40.38
CA THR A 100 -5.96 18.03 -39.49
C THR A 100 -7.05 17.32 -40.30
N ARG A 101 -7.73 16.34 -39.71
CA ARG A 101 -8.95 15.77 -40.30
C ARG A 101 -10.05 16.83 -40.44
N HIS A 102 -10.97 16.61 -41.37
CA HIS A 102 -12.23 17.33 -41.47
C HIS A 102 -12.92 17.42 -40.10
N GLY A 103 -13.38 18.62 -39.72
CA GLY A 103 -13.90 18.88 -38.37
C GLY A 103 -12.84 19.18 -37.29
N LYS A 104 -11.58 19.42 -37.68
CA LYS A 104 -10.46 19.81 -36.80
C LYS A 104 -10.01 18.72 -35.80
N GLN A 105 -10.22 17.44 -36.13
CA GLN A 105 -9.73 16.35 -35.29
C GLN A 105 -8.22 16.10 -35.54
N PRO A 106 -7.40 15.87 -34.49
CA PRO A 106 -5.99 15.51 -34.66
C PRO A 106 -5.82 14.25 -35.50
N LEU A 107 -4.79 14.22 -36.34
CA LEU A 107 -4.45 13.05 -37.15
C LEU A 107 -3.98 11.89 -36.27
N THR A 108 -4.61 10.73 -36.45
CA THR A 108 -4.25 9.49 -35.76
C THR A 108 -3.00 8.84 -36.36
N VAL A 109 -2.42 7.85 -35.68
CA VAL A 109 -1.31 7.04 -36.23
C VAL A 109 -1.70 6.35 -37.55
N SER A 110 -2.97 5.93 -37.68
CA SER A 110 -3.51 5.36 -38.93
C SER A 110 -3.56 6.40 -40.05
N ASP A 111 -3.92 7.64 -39.71
CA ASP A 111 -4.01 8.74 -40.69
C ASP A 111 -2.62 9.10 -41.21
N TRP A 112 -1.63 9.22 -40.33
CA TRP A 112 -0.23 9.45 -40.72
C TRP A 112 0.32 8.30 -41.57
N THR A 113 -0.05 7.05 -41.27
CA THR A 113 0.32 5.88 -42.10
C THR A 113 -0.27 5.97 -43.50
N SER A 114 -1.53 6.43 -43.61
CA SER A 114 -2.21 6.65 -44.90
C SER A 114 -1.56 7.78 -45.70
N ILE A 115 -1.26 8.90 -45.05
CA ILE A 115 -0.51 10.03 -45.64
C ILE A 115 0.84 9.55 -46.18
N ILE A 116 1.64 8.82 -45.38
CA ILE A 116 2.94 8.29 -45.81
C ILE A 116 2.80 7.37 -47.02
N ALA A 117 1.78 6.50 -47.07
CA ALA A 117 1.53 5.61 -48.19
C ALA A 117 1.22 6.38 -49.48
N VAL A 118 0.31 7.34 -49.44
CA VAL A 118 -0.06 8.15 -50.63
C VAL A 118 1.09 9.06 -51.06
N CYS A 119 1.79 9.70 -50.12
CA CYS A 119 2.98 10.51 -50.42
C CYS A 119 4.12 9.68 -51.04
N SER A 120 4.27 8.41 -50.66
CA SER A 120 5.25 7.50 -51.27
C SER A 120 4.93 7.20 -52.73
N ILE A 121 3.65 7.07 -53.09
CA ILE A 121 3.19 6.84 -54.47
C ILE A 121 3.32 8.12 -55.30
N LEU A 122 2.88 9.26 -54.76
CA LEU A 122 2.92 10.55 -55.44
C LEU A 122 4.30 11.22 -55.43
N GLY A 123 5.29 10.70 -54.71
CA GLY A 123 6.65 11.27 -54.62
C GLY A 123 6.77 12.52 -53.73
N MET A 124 5.81 12.76 -52.84
CA MET A 124 5.74 13.95 -51.96
C MET A 124 6.69 13.85 -50.75
N GLN A 125 8.00 13.93 -51.02
CA GLN A 125 9.07 13.72 -50.03
C GLN A 125 8.98 14.64 -48.80
N ARG A 126 8.60 15.92 -49.00
CA ARG A 126 8.51 16.90 -47.90
C ARG A 126 7.41 16.53 -46.91
N VAL A 127 6.21 16.22 -47.39
CA VAL A 127 5.08 15.75 -46.56
C VAL A 127 5.41 14.41 -45.89
N GLN A 128 6.05 13.48 -46.61
CA GLN A 128 6.47 12.20 -46.06
C GLN A 128 7.41 12.37 -44.87
N ASN A 129 8.42 13.26 -44.97
CA ASN A 129 9.35 13.54 -43.87
C ASN A 129 8.62 14.14 -42.65
N ILE A 130 7.72 15.11 -42.86
CA ILE A 130 6.91 15.72 -41.78
C ILE A 130 6.06 14.67 -41.05
N ALA A 131 5.44 13.75 -41.79
CA ALA A 131 4.63 12.67 -41.22
C ALA A 131 5.50 11.69 -40.39
N CYS A 132 6.66 11.29 -40.93
CA CYS A 132 7.61 10.42 -40.24
C CYS A 132 8.19 11.06 -38.96
N GLU A 133 8.58 12.33 -39.00
CA GLU A 133 9.04 13.06 -37.81
C GLU A 133 7.94 13.20 -36.76
N THR A 134 6.71 13.47 -37.18
CA THR A 134 5.56 13.59 -36.26
C THR A 134 5.27 12.28 -35.55
N LEU A 135 5.27 11.14 -36.26
CA LEU A 135 5.13 9.81 -35.66
C LEU A 135 6.28 9.47 -34.70
N SER A 136 7.52 9.79 -35.07
CA SER A 136 8.69 9.57 -34.21
C SER A 136 8.60 10.37 -32.90
N ASN A 137 8.17 11.63 -32.98
CA ASN A 137 7.95 12.49 -31.82
C ASN A 137 6.81 11.97 -30.92
N GLN A 138 5.70 11.50 -31.50
CA GLN A 138 4.61 10.85 -30.74
C GLN A 138 5.08 9.59 -30.01
N GLN A 139 5.85 8.72 -30.68
CA GLN A 139 6.39 7.51 -30.08
C GLN A 139 7.34 7.82 -28.91
N LYS A 140 8.19 8.83 -29.06
CA LYS A 140 9.11 9.28 -28.00
C LYS A 140 8.34 9.80 -26.78
N ALA A 141 7.33 10.65 -26.98
CA ALA A 141 6.50 11.17 -25.89
C ALA A 141 5.78 10.05 -25.11
N LEU A 142 5.29 9.02 -25.81
CA LEU A 142 4.68 7.85 -25.18
C LEU A 142 5.68 7.04 -24.34
N LEU A 143 6.92 6.88 -24.82
CA LEU A 143 7.99 6.21 -24.08
C LEU A 143 8.39 6.99 -22.81
N ASP A 144 8.52 8.31 -22.91
CA ASP A 144 8.80 9.18 -21.77
C ASP A 144 7.67 9.13 -20.72
N GLN A 145 6.40 9.04 -21.15
CA GLN A 145 5.25 8.84 -20.27
C GLN A 145 5.27 7.48 -19.56
N GLN A 146 5.61 6.39 -20.25
CA GLN A 146 5.75 5.06 -19.64
C GLN A 146 6.87 5.05 -18.58
N LYS A 147 7.99 5.71 -18.86
CA LYS A 147 9.09 5.84 -17.91
C LYS A 147 8.69 6.59 -16.64
N ALA A 148 7.97 7.71 -16.77
CA ALA A 148 7.45 8.46 -15.64
C ALA A 148 6.48 7.64 -14.75
N LEU A 149 5.63 6.79 -15.36
CA LEU A 149 4.76 5.87 -14.61
C LEU A 149 5.57 4.80 -13.84
N LEU A 150 6.64 4.27 -14.42
CA LEU A 150 7.51 3.30 -13.75
C LEU A 150 8.24 3.93 -12.54
N ASP A 151 8.75 5.15 -12.68
CA ASP A 151 9.39 5.89 -11.60
C ASP A 151 8.39 6.20 -10.45
N GLN A 152 7.12 6.52 -10.76
CA GLN A 152 6.06 6.67 -9.76
C GLN A 152 5.77 5.37 -8.99
N GLN A 153 5.68 4.22 -9.68
CA GLN A 153 5.49 2.92 -9.01
C GLN A 153 6.66 2.60 -8.07
N LYS A 154 7.90 2.92 -8.48
CA LYS A 154 9.09 2.71 -7.65
C LYS A 154 9.06 3.56 -6.38
N ILE A 155 8.65 4.83 -6.48
CA ILE A 155 8.49 5.72 -5.31
C ILE A 155 7.44 5.15 -4.34
N LEU A 156 6.31 4.68 -4.85
CA LEU A 156 5.24 4.10 -4.03
C LEU A 156 5.70 2.81 -3.31
N LEU A 157 6.50 1.98 -3.97
CA LEU A 157 7.09 0.77 -3.35
C LEU A 157 8.07 1.12 -2.22
N GLU A 158 8.93 2.12 -2.40
CA GLU A 158 9.84 2.58 -1.33
C GLU A 158 9.08 3.21 -0.15
N GLN A 159 7.98 3.93 -0.40
CA GLN A 159 7.09 4.43 0.66
C GLN A 159 6.45 3.28 1.47
N GLN A 160 6.00 2.20 0.81
CA GLN A 160 5.47 1.02 1.50
C GLN A 160 6.53 0.33 2.38
N LYS A 161 7.77 0.21 1.90
CA LYS A 161 8.88 -0.32 2.71
C LYS A 161 9.15 0.54 3.94
N ALA A 162 9.24 1.86 3.77
CA ALA A 162 9.48 2.78 4.88
C ALA A 162 8.38 2.70 5.95
N PHE A 163 7.11 2.57 5.54
CA PHE A 163 5.99 2.37 6.45
C PHE A 163 6.06 1.04 7.22
N LEU A 164 6.49 -0.04 6.55
CA LEU A 164 6.68 -1.35 7.21
C LEU A 164 7.81 -1.31 8.25
N GLU A 165 8.95 -0.69 7.93
CA GLU A 165 10.05 -0.50 8.88
C GLU A 165 9.65 0.40 10.07
N GLN A 166 8.83 1.42 9.83
CA GLN A 166 8.26 2.25 10.91
C GLN A 166 7.38 1.43 11.86
N GLN A 167 6.56 0.50 11.35
CA GLN A 167 5.77 -0.39 12.20
C GLN A 167 6.63 -1.37 13.00
N LYS A 168 7.69 -1.95 12.40
CA LYS A 168 8.67 -2.79 13.11
C LYS A 168 9.38 -2.01 14.23
N ALA A 169 9.76 -0.76 13.97
CA ALA A 169 10.36 0.11 14.98
C ALA A 169 9.39 0.41 16.14
N LEU A 170 8.10 0.63 15.85
CA LEU A 170 7.06 0.83 16.87
C LEU A 170 6.86 -0.41 17.76
N LEU A 171 6.91 -1.62 17.17
CA LEU A 171 6.86 -2.90 17.88
C LEU A 171 8.08 -3.13 18.80
N ASN A 172 9.22 -2.50 18.50
CA ASN A 172 10.47 -2.63 19.26
C ASN A 172 10.64 -1.60 20.40
N ILE A 173 9.73 -0.64 20.55
CA ILE A 173 9.68 0.22 21.75
C ILE A 173 9.45 -0.71 22.96
N SER A 174 10.27 -0.59 24.01
CA SER A 174 10.10 -1.45 25.19
C SER A 174 8.71 -1.22 25.80
N THR A 175 7.89 -2.26 25.74
CA THR A 175 6.57 -2.35 26.36
C THR A 175 6.64 -2.92 27.77
N ALA A 176 7.82 -2.87 28.42
CA ALA A 176 8.04 -3.30 29.80
C ALA A 176 6.94 -2.74 30.74
N GLY A 177 6.13 -3.62 31.32
CA GLY A 177 5.01 -3.26 32.20
C GLY A 177 3.81 -2.57 31.53
N ALA A 178 3.78 -2.45 30.21
CA ALA A 178 2.65 -1.84 29.50
C ALA A 178 1.35 -2.60 29.80
N GLY A 179 0.28 -1.87 30.11
CA GLY A 179 -1.03 -2.42 30.50
C GLY A 179 -1.12 -3.02 31.90
N PHE A 180 -0.02 -3.04 32.67
CA PHE A 180 -0.03 -3.21 34.13
C PHE A 180 0.03 -1.84 34.84
N ASP A 181 -0.60 -0.82 34.25
CA ASP A 181 -0.45 0.54 34.72
C ASP A 181 -1.07 0.72 36.12
N ARG A 182 -0.46 1.60 36.92
CA ARG A 182 -0.85 1.81 38.32
C ARG A 182 -2.29 2.33 38.48
N ALA A 183 -2.85 3.01 37.47
CA ALA A 183 -4.19 3.57 37.54
C ALA A 183 -5.27 2.50 37.30
N THR A 184 -5.01 1.54 36.42
CA THR A 184 -5.93 0.43 36.08
C THR A 184 -5.74 -0.77 37.01
N CYS A 185 -4.49 -1.19 37.26
CA CYS A 185 -4.18 -2.44 37.95
C CYS A 185 -3.81 -2.26 39.44
N GLY A 186 -3.45 -1.04 39.85
CA GLY A 186 -2.86 -0.77 41.17
C GLY A 186 -1.36 -1.08 41.23
N LEU A 187 -0.76 -0.97 42.42
CA LEU A 187 0.65 -1.34 42.64
C LEU A 187 0.85 -2.86 42.78
N TYR A 188 -0.19 -3.56 43.22
CA TYR A 188 -0.21 -5.00 43.43
C TYR A 188 -1.53 -5.52 42.87
N PHE A 189 -1.48 -6.65 42.18
CA PHE A 189 -2.60 -7.23 41.47
C PHE A 189 -2.56 -8.75 41.51
N LEU A 190 -3.70 -9.38 41.22
CA LEU A 190 -3.80 -10.80 40.92
C LEU A 190 -3.95 -10.98 39.42
N ILE A 191 -3.39 -12.06 38.88
CA ILE A 191 -3.56 -12.48 37.50
C ILE A 191 -4.63 -13.57 37.48
N ARG A 192 -5.76 -13.32 36.83
CA ARG A 192 -6.90 -14.26 36.75
C ARG A 192 -7.03 -14.80 35.33
N GLU A 193 -7.34 -16.08 35.19
CA GLU A 193 -7.76 -16.65 33.91
C GLU A 193 -9.15 -16.11 33.53
N LYS A 194 -9.29 -15.62 32.31
CA LYS A 194 -10.46 -14.82 31.92
C LYS A 194 -11.76 -15.63 32.01
N GLY A 195 -12.70 -15.13 32.81
CA GLY A 195 -14.01 -15.77 32.98
C GLY A 195 -14.04 -16.94 33.97
N THR A 196 -12.93 -17.29 34.63
CA THR A 196 -12.89 -18.33 35.68
C THR A 196 -12.60 -17.72 37.05
N ASN A 197 -12.59 -18.55 38.10
CA ASN A 197 -12.11 -18.18 39.44
C ASN A 197 -10.72 -18.76 39.73
N ASN A 198 -9.96 -19.06 38.68
CA ASN A 198 -8.58 -19.53 38.76
C ASN A 198 -7.63 -18.34 38.61
N TYR A 199 -6.60 -18.31 39.45
CA TYR A 199 -5.59 -17.26 39.50
C TYR A 199 -4.21 -17.89 39.36
N LEU A 200 -3.27 -17.13 38.81
CA LEU A 200 -1.86 -17.51 38.84
C LEU A 200 -1.40 -17.57 40.31
N ALA A 201 -0.73 -18.66 40.68
CA ALA A 201 -0.30 -18.94 42.04
C ALA A 201 0.97 -19.78 42.03
N THR A 202 1.73 -19.79 43.12
CA THR A 202 2.82 -20.75 43.33
C THR A 202 2.29 -22.14 43.70
N HIS A 203 2.99 -23.21 43.31
CA HIS A 203 2.72 -24.56 43.79
C HIS A 203 2.63 -24.59 45.34
N CYS A 204 1.50 -25.12 45.86
CA CYS A 204 1.20 -25.22 47.30
C CYS A 204 1.44 -23.94 48.14
N GLY A 205 1.30 -22.74 47.55
CA GLY A 205 1.52 -21.46 48.26
C GLY A 205 2.97 -21.22 48.72
N CYS A 206 3.93 -22.00 48.19
CA CYS A 206 5.32 -21.96 48.63
C CYS A 206 6.11 -20.80 47.99
N ASN A 207 7.06 -20.25 48.73
CA ASN A 207 7.78 -19.02 48.39
C ASN A 207 9.25 -19.25 47.97
N THR A 208 9.62 -20.51 47.71
CA THR A 208 10.99 -20.96 47.40
C THR A 208 11.37 -20.71 45.94
N GLU A 209 12.67 -20.58 45.66
CA GLU A 209 13.20 -20.47 44.30
C GLU A 209 13.06 -21.79 43.52
N GLY A 210 12.81 -21.73 42.20
CA GLY A 210 12.60 -22.89 41.33
C GLY A 210 11.15 -23.37 41.20
N LEU A 211 10.24 -22.88 42.04
CA LEU A 211 8.83 -23.30 42.04
C LEU A 211 8.08 -22.82 40.80
N GLN A 212 7.28 -23.70 40.20
CA GLN A 212 6.38 -23.37 39.10
C GLN A 212 5.24 -22.43 39.55
N LEU A 213 4.88 -21.51 38.66
CA LEU A 213 3.59 -20.82 38.68
C LEU A 213 2.54 -21.61 37.89
N GLN A 214 1.38 -21.79 38.51
CA GLN A 214 0.28 -22.59 38.03
C GLN A 214 -1.05 -21.84 38.19
N LEU A 215 -2.11 -22.32 37.56
CA LEU A 215 -3.47 -21.93 37.95
C LEU A 215 -3.83 -22.59 39.28
N TRP A 216 -4.55 -21.84 40.12
CA TRP A 216 -5.16 -22.35 41.33
C TRP A 216 -6.48 -21.61 41.61
N PRO A 217 -7.50 -22.24 42.22
CA PRO A 217 -8.69 -21.52 42.64
C PRO A 217 -8.34 -20.36 43.59
N ARG A 218 -9.17 -19.31 43.60
CA ARG A 218 -8.97 -18.16 44.48
C ARG A 218 -8.84 -18.58 45.94
N ASP A 219 -7.76 -18.15 46.57
CA ASP A 219 -7.54 -18.21 48.01
C ASP A 219 -7.48 -16.78 48.57
N GLN A 220 -7.60 -16.62 49.89
CA GLN A 220 -7.36 -15.32 50.57
C GLN A 220 -5.86 -15.09 50.85
N GLY A 221 -4.99 -16.05 50.51
CA GLY A 221 -3.56 -15.98 50.74
C GLY A 221 -2.81 -15.04 49.80
N ILE A 222 -1.71 -14.49 50.32
CA ILE A 222 -0.83 -13.54 49.61
C ILE A 222 -0.05 -14.16 48.43
N TRP A 223 -0.08 -15.49 48.29
CA TRP A 223 0.61 -16.28 47.25
C TRP A 223 -0.03 -16.20 45.84
N GLN A 224 -1.04 -15.34 45.67
CA GLN A 224 -1.68 -15.01 44.39
C GLN A 224 -1.46 -13.54 43.98
N ILE A 225 -0.63 -12.80 44.71
CA ILE A 225 -0.39 -11.37 44.52
C ILE A 225 0.94 -11.15 43.79
N PHE A 226 0.92 -10.32 42.76
CA PHE A 226 2.06 -9.98 41.92
C PHE A 226 2.20 -8.45 41.75
N PHE A 227 3.36 -8.03 41.27
CA PHE A 227 3.64 -6.66 40.82
C PHE A 227 4.63 -6.65 39.66
N ILE A 228 4.68 -5.55 38.89
CA ILE A 228 5.73 -5.29 37.90
C ILE A 228 6.76 -4.33 38.49
N ASP A 229 8.05 -4.59 38.28
CA ASP A 229 9.12 -3.68 38.69
C ASP A 229 9.52 -2.65 37.61
N ASN A 230 10.47 -1.78 37.92
CA ASN A 230 10.94 -0.72 37.01
C ASN A 230 11.68 -1.22 35.76
N SER A 231 11.94 -2.52 35.64
CA SER A 231 12.49 -3.16 34.44
C SER A 231 11.47 -4.00 33.68
N GLY A 232 10.19 -3.97 34.07
CA GLY A 232 9.13 -4.76 33.45
C GLY A 232 9.09 -6.22 33.87
N ALA A 233 9.93 -6.66 34.82
CA ALA A 233 9.88 -8.02 35.32
C ALA A 233 8.67 -8.20 36.24
N LEU A 234 7.97 -9.33 36.12
CA LEU A 234 6.91 -9.75 37.03
C LEU A 234 7.52 -10.31 38.31
N HIS A 235 6.95 -9.98 39.46
CA HIS A 235 7.38 -10.47 40.78
C HIS A 235 6.22 -11.02 41.57
N HIS A 236 6.51 -12.05 42.35
CA HIS A 236 5.58 -12.65 43.30
C HIS A 236 5.72 -11.97 44.67
N ALA A 237 4.66 -11.29 45.12
CA ALA A 237 4.71 -10.36 46.25
C ALA A 237 5.05 -11.04 47.59
N ALA A 238 4.59 -12.27 47.82
CA ALA A 238 4.83 -12.98 49.09
C ALA A 238 6.29 -13.44 49.26
N SER A 239 7.01 -13.68 48.15
CA SER A 239 8.40 -14.15 48.16
C SER A 239 9.42 -13.05 47.84
N GLY A 240 9.01 -11.97 47.16
CA GLY A 240 9.92 -10.98 46.56
C GLY A 240 10.80 -11.54 45.43
N LEU A 241 10.50 -12.74 44.93
CA LEU A 241 11.19 -13.36 43.80
C LEU A 241 10.54 -12.92 42.48
N ALA A 242 11.36 -12.78 41.44
CA ALA A 242 10.91 -12.51 40.09
C ALA A 242 10.36 -13.78 39.44
N VAL A 243 9.59 -13.61 38.38
CA VAL A 243 9.19 -14.68 37.47
C VAL A 243 10.18 -14.75 36.32
N ASP A 244 10.80 -15.90 36.13
CA ASP A 244 11.60 -16.25 34.94
C ASP A 244 10.93 -17.43 34.22
N ILE A 245 11.30 -17.68 32.96
CA ILE A 245 10.69 -18.72 32.13
C ILE A 245 11.75 -19.74 31.70
N ILE A 246 11.79 -20.91 32.33
CA ILE A 246 12.80 -21.96 32.07
C ILE A 246 12.11 -23.13 31.38
N ASP A 247 12.57 -23.51 30.17
CA ASP A 247 11.91 -24.51 29.30
C ASP A 247 10.39 -24.28 29.17
N ASP A 248 10.02 -23.04 28.81
CA ASP A 248 8.65 -22.52 28.76
C ASP A 248 7.88 -22.48 30.11
N VAL A 249 8.45 -22.97 31.21
CA VAL A 249 7.81 -22.98 32.53
C VAL A 249 8.02 -21.64 33.26
N PRO A 250 6.95 -20.92 33.64
CA PRO A 250 7.08 -19.78 34.55
C PRO A 250 7.47 -20.26 35.95
N VAL A 251 8.62 -19.82 36.46
CA VAL A 251 9.17 -20.21 37.76
C VAL A 251 9.62 -19.02 38.60
N LEU A 252 9.61 -19.15 39.92
CA LEU A 252 10.20 -18.16 40.82
C LEU A 252 11.74 -18.20 40.75
N ARG A 253 12.36 -17.04 40.50
CA ARG A 253 13.81 -16.86 40.43
C ARG A 253 14.25 -15.63 41.22
N ARG A 254 15.36 -15.74 41.95
CA ARG A 254 16.01 -14.61 42.61
C ARG A 254 16.70 -13.73 41.59
N ARG A 255 16.65 -12.41 41.78
CA ARG A 255 17.52 -11.48 41.04
C ARG A 255 18.99 -11.83 41.32
N ARG A 256 19.72 -12.19 40.27
CA ARG A 256 21.15 -12.51 40.27
C ARG A 256 21.88 -11.44 39.44
N PRO A 257 23.18 -11.18 39.68
CA PRO A 257 23.97 -10.36 38.77
C PRO A 257 23.86 -10.90 37.34
N VAL A 258 23.80 -10.01 36.34
CA VAL A 258 23.75 -10.39 34.93
C VAL A 258 25.18 -10.62 34.44
N SER A 259 25.46 -11.82 33.93
CA SER A 259 26.74 -12.13 33.29
C SER A 259 26.82 -11.48 31.92
N SER A 260 28.01 -11.00 31.53
CA SER A 260 28.29 -10.54 30.16
C SER A 260 28.20 -11.66 29.12
N ARG A 261 28.24 -12.91 29.56
CA ARG A 261 27.89 -14.10 28.78
C ARG A 261 26.63 -14.74 29.38
N PRO A 262 25.45 -14.61 28.74
CA PRO A 262 24.21 -15.19 29.23
C PRO A 262 24.38 -16.69 29.50
N ASN A 263 23.81 -17.16 30.60
CA ASN A 263 23.84 -18.55 31.00
C ASN A 263 22.60 -18.88 31.84
N PRO A 264 22.23 -20.16 32.02
CA PRO A 264 21.01 -20.58 32.71
C PRO A 264 20.87 -20.00 34.13
N TRP A 265 22.00 -19.84 34.82
CA TRP A 265 22.01 -19.28 36.17
C TRP A 265 21.91 -17.75 36.18
N SER A 266 22.61 -17.07 35.28
CA SER A 266 22.91 -15.62 35.34
C SER A 266 22.61 -14.93 34.00
N ARG A 267 21.35 -15.03 33.57
CA ARG A 267 20.77 -14.25 32.46
C ARG A 267 19.81 -13.14 32.95
N PRO A 268 19.54 -12.10 32.15
CA PRO A 268 18.47 -11.12 32.41
C PRO A 268 17.11 -11.79 32.67
N LEU A 269 16.21 -11.06 33.35
CA LEU A 269 14.82 -11.48 33.50
C LEU A 269 14.00 -11.07 32.27
N PRO A 270 12.93 -11.79 31.92
CA PRO A 270 12.02 -11.38 30.85
C PRO A 270 11.17 -10.16 31.24
N GLU A 271 10.83 -9.33 30.24
CA GLU A 271 9.86 -8.25 30.37
C GLU A 271 8.44 -8.80 30.17
N PHE A 272 7.50 -8.42 31.04
CA PHE A 272 6.08 -8.77 30.92
C PHE A 272 5.24 -7.55 30.54
N SER A 273 4.21 -7.76 29.72
CA SER A 273 3.21 -6.74 29.38
C SER A 273 1.81 -7.35 29.24
N PHE A 274 0.76 -6.55 29.46
CA PHE A 274 -0.63 -6.96 29.35
C PHE A 274 -1.31 -6.17 28.23
N VAL A 275 -1.63 -6.83 27.12
CA VAL A 275 -2.19 -6.18 25.92
C VAL A 275 -3.33 -7.02 25.36
N ASN A 276 -4.51 -6.42 25.15
CA ASN A 276 -5.68 -7.08 24.57
C ASN A 276 -6.09 -8.38 25.32
N SER A 277 -6.14 -8.34 26.65
CA SER A 277 -6.35 -9.53 27.52
C SER A 277 -5.24 -10.60 27.45
N GLN A 278 -4.10 -10.38 26.80
CA GLN A 278 -2.98 -11.33 26.78
C GLN A 278 -1.84 -10.85 27.68
N ILE A 279 -1.25 -11.75 28.47
CA ILE A 279 0.05 -11.54 29.10
C ILE A 279 1.12 -11.95 28.08
N ARG A 280 1.89 -10.98 27.61
CA ARG A 280 3.01 -11.18 26.67
C ARG A 280 4.33 -11.21 27.43
N VAL A 281 5.22 -12.07 26.97
CA VAL A 281 6.56 -12.25 27.51
C VAL A 281 7.56 -11.83 26.42
N LYS A 282 8.48 -10.94 26.77
CA LYS A 282 9.61 -10.57 25.92
C LYS A 282 10.90 -11.00 26.61
N PHE A 283 11.61 -11.92 25.96
CA PHE A 283 12.92 -12.35 26.41
C PHE A 283 13.97 -11.27 26.14
N LEU A 284 14.97 -11.18 27.03
CA LEU A 284 16.14 -10.32 26.89
C LEU A 284 17.44 -11.14 26.67
N SER A 285 17.31 -12.46 26.51
CA SER A 285 18.36 -13.44 26.26
C SER A 285 17.74 -14.75 25.81
N TYR A 286 18.52 -15.64 25.19
CA TYR A 286 18.08 -16.96 24.71
C TYR A 286 17.15 -17.69 25.72
N PRO A 287 15.90 -18.03 25.33
CA PRO A 287 14.89 -18.55 26.25
C PRO A 287 15.19 -19.99 26.71
N SER A 288 15.71 -20.84 25.83
CA SER A 288 16.11 -22.24 26.09
C SER A 288 17.50 -22.33 26.77
N LEU A 289 17.64 -21.64 27.91
CA LEU A 289 18.75 -21.80 28.85
C LEU A 289 18.20 -22.24 30.22
N PRO A 290 18.57 -23.44 30.76
CA PRO A 290 19.44 -24.44 30.16
C PRO A 290 18.74 -25.12 28.97
N GLY A 291 19.50 -25.44 27.92
CA GLY A 291 18.94 -26.15 26.78
C GLY A 291 18.56 -27.56 27.20
N CYS A 292 17.26 -27.87 27.20
CA CYS A 292 16.82 -29.24 26.99
C CYS A 292 17.22 -29.65 25.55
N THR A 293 17.30 -30.95 25.27
CA THR A 293 17.99 -31.51 24.07
C THR A 293 17.34 -31.21 22.71
N ASP A 294 16.27 -30.44 22.68
CA ASP A 294 15.60 -30.02 21.45
C ASP A 294 16.12 -28.64 21.02
N ASP A 295 16.55 -28.51 19.76
CA ASP A 295 16.95 -27.24 19.13
C ASP A 295 15.73 -26.33 18.86
N LEU A 296 15.00 -25.96 19.91
CA LEU A 296 13.70 -25.27 19.85
C LEU A 296 13.75 -23.91 19.12
N TYR A 297 14.89 -23.22 19.12
CA TYR A 297 15.06 -21.89 18.55
C TYR A 297 16.43 -21.71 17.85
N PRO A 298 16.56 -22.03 16.55
CA PRO A 298 17.77 -21.73 15.80
C PRO A 298 18.09 -20.23 15.70
N ASP A 299 19.37 -19.90 15.58
CA ASP A 299 19.92 -18.62 15.06
C ASP A 299 19.25 -17.33 15.56
N ASP A 300 19.12 -17.17 16.88
CA ASP A 300 18.51 -16.00 17.54
C ASP A 300 17.07 -15.63 17.10
N SER A 301 16.39 -16.53 16.38
CA SER A 301 15.03 -16.32 15.85
C SER A 301 14.02 -15.90 16.93
N TRP A 302 14.21 -16.39 18.17
CA TRP A 302 13.45 -16.00 19.36
C TRP A 302 13.32 -14.47 19.56
N ALA A 303 14.33 -13.68 19.19
CA ALA A 303 14.31 -12.22 19.40
C ALA A 303 13.27 -11.49 18.52
N THR A 304 12.80 -12.16 17.46
CA THR A 304 11.75 -11.65 16.54
C THR A 304 10.37 -12.27 16.79
N LYS A 305 10.31 -13.28 17.67
CA LYS A 305 9.10 -14.02 18.01
C LYS A 305 8.33 -13.31 19.13
N ASN A 306 7.01 -13.48 19.14
CA ASN A 306 6.13 -12.99 20.20
C ASN A 306 5.77 -14.18 21.10
N PHE A 307 5.90 -14.04 22.41
CA PHE A 307 5.54 -15.09 23.36
C PHE A 307 4.40 -14.65 24.27
N VAL A 308 3.54 -15.59 24.66
CA VAL A 308 2.36 -15.35 25.49
C VAL A 308 2.25 -16.39 26.60
N LEU A 309 1.72 -15.99 27.75
CA LEU A 309 1.38 -16.91 28.84
C LEU A 309 0.07 -17.64 28.49
N ALA A 310 0.08 -18.97 28.54
CA ALA A 310 -1.02 -19.84 28.13
C ALA A 310 -1.39 -20.86 29.23
N THR A 311 -2.69 -21.07 29.43
CA THR A 311 -3.26 -22.08 30.31
C THR A 311 -3.56 -23.37 29.55
N HIS A 312 -3.73 -24.46 30.30
CA HIS A 312 -4.23 -25.75 29.82
C HIS A 312 -3.45 -26.34 28.63
N THR A 313 -2.14 -26.10 28.59
CA THR A 313 -1.27 -26.50 27.48
C THR A 313 -1.18 -28.02 27.37
N GLU A 314 -1.21 -28.55 26.15
CA GLU A 314 -1.00 -30.00 25.93
C GLU A 314 0.49 -30.38 26.11
N LYS A 315 1.39 -29.46 25.73
CA LYS A 315 2.85 -29.62 25.81
C LYS A 315 3.25 -30.01 27.23
N GLY A 316 3.94 -31.14 27.37
CA GLY A 316 4.63 -31.50 28.61
C GLY A 316 5.77 -30.53 28.91
N PHE A 317 6.27 -30.53 30.13
CA PHE A 317 7.36 -29.66 30.55
C PHE A 317 8.29 -30.38 31.52
N HIS A 318 9.54 -29.94 31.59
CA HIS A 318 10.52 -30.44 32.54
C HIS A 318 10.73 -29.43 33.69
N MET A 319 10.73 -29.92 34.93
CA MET A 319 11.10 -29.11 36.10
C MET A 319 12.59 -29.27 36.36
N HIS A 320 13.38 -28.23 36.09
CA HIS A 320 14.83 -28.27 36.25
C HIS A 320 15.26 -28.22 37.73
N PRO A 321 15.84 -29.29 38.30
CA PRO A 321 16.44 -29.27 39.64
C PRO A 321 17.67 -28.36 39.70
N ILE A 322 18.08 -27.97 40.92
CA ILE A 322 19.24 -27.07 41.12
C ILE A 322 20.56 -27.64 40.55
N SER A 323 20.66 -28.96 40.44
CA SER A 323 21.78 -29.67 39.81
C SER A 323 22.02 -29.24 38.36
N ASP A 324 20.95 -28.97 37.62
CA ASP A 324 21.03 -28.58 36.20
C ASP A 324 21.74 -27.24 36.02
N PHE A 325 21.71 -26.39 37.04
CA PHE A 325 22.39 -25.09 37.04
C PHE A 325 23.77 -25.14 37.68
N SER A 326 24.15 -26.25 38.34
CA SER A 326 25.35 -26.36 39.17
C SER A 326 26.67 -25.94 38.49
N PRO A 327 26.91 -26.14 37.17
CA PRO A 327 28.14 -25.66 36.53
C PRO A 327 28.29 -24.13 36.51
N TRP A 328 27.19 -23.38 36.72
CA TRP A 328 27.16 -21.93 36.67
C TRP A 328 26.92 -21.27 38.03
N ILE A 329 26.70 -22.05 39.10
CA ILE A 329 26.57 -21.55 40.47
C ILE A 329 27.98 -21.27 41.02
N PRO A 330 28.32 -20.03 41.42
CA PRO A 330 29.62 -19.75 42.05
C PRO A 330 29.78 -20.58 43.32
N ALA A 331 30.98 -21.13 43.58
CA ALA A 331 31.23 -21.99 44.74
C ALA A 331 30.82 -21.35 46.09
N ALA A 332 31.01 -20.02 46.23
CA ALA A 332 30.59 -19.25 47.41
C ALA A 332 29.06 -19.13 47.61
N MET A 333 28.26 -19.53 46.62
CA MET A 333 26.79 -19.52 46.65
C MET A 333 26.17 -20.91 46.79
N VAL A 334 26.97 -21.99 46.74
CA VAL A 334 26.44 -23.36 46.85
C VAL A 334 25.84 -23.55 48.25
N GLY A 335 24.55 -23.91 48.30
CA GLY A 335 23.80 -24.08 49.56
C GLY A 335 23.38 -22.78 50.26
N SER A 336 23.61 -21.60 49.69
CA SER A 336 23.24 -20.31 50.33
C SER A 336 21.77 -19.90 50.18
N PHE A 337 20.96 -20.71 49.51
CA PHE A 337 19.54 -20.50 49.27
C PHE A 337 18.81 -21.85 49.15
N GLU A 338 17.53 -21.87 49.52
CA GLU A 338 16.63 -23.00 49.28
C GLU A 338 16.14 -22.97 47.82
N TYR A 339 16.09 -24.13 47.18
CA TYR A 339 15.57 -24.31 45.82
C TYR A 339 14.70 -25.57 45.74
N LYS A 340 13.53 -25.48 45.10
CA LYS A 340 12.58 -26.58 44.91
C LYS A 340 12.06 -26.59 43.48
N ALA A 341 12.41 -27.64 42.74
CA ALA A 341 11.85 -27.92 41.41
C ALA A 341 10.52 -28.68 41.54
N GLU A 342 9.53 -28.05 42.17
CA GLU A 342 8.18 -28.58 42.32
C GLU A 342 7.20 -27.84 41.41
N GLY A 343 6.30 -28.60 40.79
CA GLY A 343 5.31 -28.11 39.85
C GLY A 343 4.21 -29.14 39.62
N ASN A 344 3.10 -28.69 39.04
CA ASN A 344 1.93 -29.54 38.83
C ASN A 344 1.79 -29.93 37.36
N HIS A 345 1.93 -31.22 37.09
CA HIS A 345 1.82 -31.77 35.75
C HIS A 345 0.37 -31.96 35.27
N GLU A 346 -0.64 -31.78 36.12
CA GLU A 346 -2.05 -31.80 35.72
C GLU A 346 -2.38 -30.66 34.74
N LYS A 347 -2.94 -31.02 33.58
CA LYS A 347 -3.30 -30.07 32.52
C LYS A 347 -4.22 -28.93 33.00
N GLN A 348 -5.15 -29.21 33.91
CA GLN A 348 -6.08 -28.19 34.41
C GLN A 348 -5.39 -27.07 35.21
N TRP A 349 -4.24 -27.33 35.82
CA TRP A 349 -3.48 -26.31 36.57
C TRP A 349 -2.28 -25.76 35.80
N ARG A 350 -1.93 -26.37 34.66
CA ARG A 350 -0.72 -26.05 33.90
C ARG A 350 -0.78 -24.66 33.26
N VAL A 351 0.29 -23.90 33.47
CA VAL A 351 0.59 -22.63 32.79
C VAL A 351 1.99 -22.74 32.18
N LEU A 352 2.13 -22.42 30.89
CA LEU A 352 3.42 -22.32 30.19
C LEU A 352 3.46 -21.04 29.35
N VAL A 353 4.63 -20.73 28.79
CA VAL A 353 4.81 -19.70 27.77
C VAL A 353 4.85 -20.36 26.38
N GLU A 354 4.07 -19.86 25.44
CA GLU A 354 3.99 -20.40 24.08
C GLU A 354 4.35 -19.31 23.04
N GLU A 355 4.95 -19.72 21.92
CA GLU A 355 5.13 -18.83 20.76
C GLU A 355 3.77 -18.50 20.12
N ARG A 356 3.52 -17.21 19.90
CA ARG A 356 2.30 -16.71 19.27
C ARG A 356 2.35 -16.91 17.76
N MET A 357 1.89 -18.08 17.31
CA MET A 357 1.82 -18.47 15.89
C MET A 357 0.67 -17.82 15.08
N GLY A 358 0.05 -16.74 15.56
CA GLY A 358 -1.05 -16.04 14.86
C GLY A 358 -1.89 -15.14 15.77
N ASP A 359 -3.15 -14.90 15.41
CA ASP A 359 -4.13 -14.26 16.30
C ASP A 359 -4.66 -15.25 17.34
N VAL A 360 -3.77 -15.62 18.27
CA VAL A 360 -4.05 -16.43 19.45
C VAL A 360 -4.80 -15.59 20.48
N GLY A 361 -5.97 -15.06 20.12
CA GLY A 361 -6.93 -14.41 21.00
C GLY A 361 -7.86 -15.41 21.70
N GLY A 362 -7.42 -16.66 21.86
CA GLY A 362 -8.21 -17.75 22.40
C GLY A 362 -8.37 -17.69 23.93
N GLU A 363 -9.30 -18.49 24.45
CA GLU A 363 -9.59 -18.59 25.88
C GLU A 363 -8.34 -18.94 26.70
N ARG A 364 -7.55 -19.93 26.24
CA ARG A 364 -6.29 -20.37 26.87
C ARG A 364 -5.23 -19.27 27.09
N THR A 365 -5.28 -18.18 26.34
CA THR A 365 -4.30 -17.07 26.41
C THR A 365 -4.94 -15.79 26.93
N SER A 366 -6.17 -15.88 27.43
CA SER A 366 -6.96 -14.75 27.89
C SER A 366 -6.90 -14.62 29.41
N TRP A 367 -6.44 -13.46 29.87
CA TRP A 367 -6.20 -13.12 31.26
C TRP A 367 -6.92 -11.82 31.63
N GLU A 368 -7.18 -11.65 32.93
CA GLU A 368 -7.74 -10.46 33.54
C GLU A 368 -6.85 -10.05 34.71
N ILE A 369 -6.52 -8.76 34.80
CA ILE A 369 -5.75 -8.22 35.92
C ILE A 369 -6.72 -7.66 36.95
N VAL A 370 -6.69 -8.23 38.16
CA VAL A 370 -7.60 -7.88 39.26
C VAL A 370 -6.80 -7.10 40.31
N PRO A 371 -7.16 -5.85 40.66
CA PRO A 371 -6.46 -5.11 41.70
C PRO A 371 -6.47 -5.84 43.04
N ALA A 372 -5.32 -5.89 43.73
CA ALA A 372 -5.23 -6.47 45.07
C ALA A 372 -5.76 -5.47 46.10
N THR A 373 -7.08 -5.34 46.19
CA THR A 373 -7.74 -4.55 47.25
C THR A 373 -7.49 -5.19 48.60
N ARG A 374 -7.15 -4.38 49.62
CA ARG A 374 -7.26 -4.81 51.01
C ARG A 374 -8.73 -5.13 51.31
N SER A 375 -8.99 -6.39 51.65
CA SER A 375 -10.19 -6.84 52.37
C SER A 375 -10.21 -6.28 53.79
#